data_AF-A0AAN4UTD6-F1
#
_entry.id   AF-A0AAN4UTD6-F1
#
_cell.length_a   1.000
_cell.length_b   1.000
_cell.length_c   1.000
_cell.angle_alpha   90.00
_cell.angle_beta   90.00
_cell.angle_gamma   90.00
#
_symmetry.space_group_name_H-M   'P 1'
#
loop_
_entity.id
_entity.type
_entity.pdbx_description
1 polymer ?
#
loop_
_entity_poly.entity_id
_entity_poly.type
_entity_poly.pdbx_seq_one_letter_code
_entity_poly.pdbx_strand_id
1 'polypeptide(L)'
;MGAGLPRKVRRRQRGKKMIGFENGTIQVDAEEIAPGLRLTPDEVMQGFRNGTITSVCEQGQDEDAGRHRLTFTSADRRLRLIVDAEGRVLKRLSADRAPARTGQQPEAGTDRARQTPTAASRIGGTK
;
A
#
# COMPACT_ATOMS: atom_id res chain seq x y z
N MET A 1 -11.23 40.57 35.81
CA MET A 1 -12.23 39.50 36.08
C MET A 1 -12.65 38.90 34.74
N GLY A 2 -12.51 37.62 34.38
CA GLY A 2 -11.78 36.47 34.91
C GLY A 2 -11.55 35.55 33.70
N ALA A 3 -10.35 34.98 33.59
CA ALA A 3 -9.96 34.09 32.50
C ALA A 3 -10.64 32.72 32.62
N GLY A 4 -10.91 32.06 31.49
CA GLY A 4 -11.30 30.65 31.51
C GLY A 4 -11.69 30.09 30.14
N LEU A 5 -10.70 29.71 29.33
CA LEU A 5 -10.90 28.83 28.17
C LEU A 5 -11.63 27.55 28.60
N PRO A 6 -12.64 27.05 27.86
CA PRO A 6 -13.08 25.67 28.02
C PRO A 6 -12.03 24.72 27.41
N ARG A 7 -11.14 24.28 28.29
CA ARG A 7 -10.59 22.92 28.42
C ARG A 7 -10.58 22.10 27.12
N LYS A 8 -9.42 22.08 26.46
CA LYS A 8 -9.02 21.02 25.53
C LYS A 8 -9.32 19.68 26.22
N VAL A 9 -10.22 18.89 25.65
CA VAL A 9 -10.44 17.50 26.08
C VAL A 9 -9.12 16.78 25.83
N ARG A 10 -8.25 16.77 26.83
CA ARG A 10 -7.11 15.87 26.90
C ARG A 10 -7.72 14.48 27.02
N ARG A 11 -7.99 13.84 25.88
CA ARG A 11 -8.27 12.40 25.88
C ARG A 11 -7.02 11.73 26.42
N ARG A 12 -7.11 11.38 27.71
CA ARG A 12 -6.12 10.63 28.46
C ARG A 12 -5.80 9.38 27.66
N GLN A 13 -4.53 9.25 27.27
CA GLN A 13 -3.94 7.98 26.87
C GLN A 13 -4.25 6.95 27.96
N ARG A 14 -5.26 6.10 27.73
CA ARG A 14 -5.49 4.90 28.51
C ARG A 14 -4.56 3.84 27.92
N GLY A 15 -3.38 3.71 28.53
CA GLY A 15 -2.39 2.65 28.36
C GLY A 15 -2.09 2.25 26.92
N LYS A 16 -1.05 2.84 26.31
CA LYS A 16 -0.43 2.49 25.01
C LYS A 16 -1.05 1.27 24.30
N LYS A 17 -2.26 1.43 23.76
CA LYS A 17 -2.86 0.43 22.91
C LYS A 17 -2.39 0.81 21.52
N MET A 18 -1.31 0.14 21.09
CA MET A 18 -0.62 0.40 19.82
C MET A 18 -1.56 0.29 18.62
N ILE A 19 -2.66 -0.46 18.77
CA ILE A 19 -3.76 -0.54 17.81
C ILE A 19 -5.09 -0.48 18.58
N GLY A 20 -5.95 0.48 18.23
CA GLY A 20 -7.25 0.71 18.85
C GLY A 20 -8.39 0.65 17.84
N PHE A 21 -9.58 0.30 18.32
CA PHE A 21 -10.81 0.29 17.54
C PHE A 21 -11.77 1.31 18.15
N GLU A 22 -12.18 2.31 17.36
CA GLU A 22 -13.11 3.36 17.81
C GLU A 22 -14.09 3.70 16.69
N ASN A 23 -15.39 3.60 16.99
CA ASN A 23 -16.48 3.99 16.08
C ASN A 23 -16.36 3.39 14.66
N GLY A 24 -15.96 2.11 14.58
CA GLY A 24 -15.74 1.43 13.29
C GLY A 24 -14.44 1.81 12.58
N THR A 25 -13.61 2.66 13.19
CA THR A 25 -12.29 3.06 12.67
C THR A 25 -11.19 2.35 13.44
N ILE A 26 -10.16 1.89 12.73
CA ILE A 26 -8.96 1.32 13.34
C ILE A 26 -7.88 2.39 13.42
N GLN A 27 -7.37 2.63 14.61
CA GLN A 27 -6.28 3.55 14.89
C GLN A 27 -5.01 2.72 15.13
N VAL A 28 -3.92 3.04 14.43
CA VAL A 28 -2.64 2.33 14.54
C VAL A 28 -1.56 3.34 14.81
N ASP A 29 -0.70 3.08 15.79
CA ASP A 29 0.46 3.92 16.05
C ASP A 29 1.45 3.82 14.88
N ALA A 30 2.00 4.97 14.47
CA ALA A 30 3.03 5.01 13.44
C ALA A 30 4.27 4.20 13.84
N GLU A 31 4.54 4.05 15.15
CA GLU A 31 5.61 3.18 15.67
C GLU A 31 5.42 1.70 15.29
N GLU A 32 4.19 1.22 15.10
CA GLU A 32 3.92 -0.16 14.66
C GLU A 32 4.11 -0.37 13.16
N ILE A 33 4.00 0.72 12.39
CA ILE A 33 4.07 0.72 10.93
C ILE A 33 5.52 0.92 10.46
N ALA A 34 6.21 1.88 11.08
CA ALA A 34 7.54 2.36 10.73
C ALA A 34 8.57 1.23 10.47
N PRO A 35 8.78 0.27 11.40
CA PRO A 35 9.75 -0.82 11.17
C PRO A 35 9.41 -1.68 9.95
N GLY A 36 8.11 -1.92 9.71
CA GLY A 36 7.64 -2.74 8.60
C GLY A 36 7.84 -2.09 7.23
N LEU A 37 7.81 -0.76 7.18
CA LEU A 37 8.06 0.02 5.96
C LEU A 37 9.49 0.54 5.82
N ARG A 38 10.37 0.32 6.83
CA ARG A 38 11.72 0.93 6.92
C ARG A 38 11.66 2.46 6.83
N LEU A 39 10.69 3.04 7.52
CA LEU A 39 10.51 4.48 7.66
C LEU A 39 10.54 4.85 9.13
N THR A 40 10.74 6.11 9.44
CA THR A 40 10.49 6.68 10.75
C THR A 40 8.99 6.91 10.98
N PRO A 41 8.52 7.02 12.23
CA PRO A 41 7.13 7.37 12.51
C PRO A 41 6.69 8.70 11.87
N ASP A 42 7.60 9.68 11.82
CA ASP A 42 7.32 10.97 11.17
C ASP A 42 7.13 10.81 9.65
N GLU A 43 8.00 10.06 8.97
CA GLU A 43 7.85 9.75 7.54
C GLU A 43 6.57 8.96 7.25
N VAL A 44 6.13 8.08 8.16
CA VAL A 44 4.83 7.39 8.03
C VAL A 44 3.69 8.40 8.08
N MET A 45 3.72 9.33 9.05
CA MET A 45 2.69 10.36 9.20
C MET A 45 2.68 11.32 8.00
N GLN A 46 3.85 11.74 7.52
CA GLN A 46 3.98 12.53 6.29
C GLN A 46 3.47 11.76 5.08
N GLY A 47 3.76 10.46 5.00
CA GLY A 47 3.35 9.57 3.92
C GLY A 47 1.83 9.42 3.80
N PHE A 48 1.13 9.38 4.93
CA PHE A 48 -0.33 9.43 4.91
C PHE A 48 -0.87 10.82 4.49
N ARG A 49 -0.23 11.91 4.95
CA ARG A 49 -0.65 13.28 4.61
C ARG A 49 -0.49 13.59 3.12
N ASN A 50 0.57 13.09 2.50
CA ASN A 50 0.88 13.32 1.09
C ASN A 50 0.37 12.22 0.15
N GLY A 51 -0.24 11.15 0.69
CA GLY A 51 -0.80 10.03 -0.07
C GLY A 51 0.21 9.01 -0.60
N THR A 52 1.48 9.10 -0.24
CA THR A 52 2.52 8.11 -0.64
C THR A 52 2.43 6.80 0.15
N ILE A 53 1.74 6.82 1.29
CA ILE A 53 1.35 5.63 2.04
C ILE A 53 -0.16 5.50 2.00
N THR A 54 -0.62 4.31 1.63
CA THR A 54 -2.04 3.94 1.65
C THR A 54 -2.27 2.78 2.60
N SER A 55 -3.49 2.66 3.11
CA SER A 55 -3.89 1.58 4.01
C SER A 55 -5.19 0.93 3.55
N VAL A 56 -5.26 -0.40 3.66
CA VAL A 56 -6.49 -1.18 3.50
C VAL A 56 -6.73 -1.95 4.80
N CYS A 57 -7.97 -1.96 5.26
CA CYS A 57 -8.41 -2.73 6.40
C CYS A 57 -9.48 -3.72 5.95
N GLU A 58 -9.31 -4.99 6.34
CA GLU A 58 -10.31 -6.03 6.20
C GLU A 58 -10.64 -6.60 7.58
N GLN A 59 -11.93 -6.74 7.89
CA GLN A 59 -12.41 -7.40 9.10
C GLN A 59 -12.77 -8.84 8.76
N GLY A 60 -12.20 -9.79 9.50
CA GLY A 60 -12.56 -11.20 9.40
C GLY A 60 -13.99 -11.44 9.90
N GLN A 61 -14.69 -12.35 9.22
CA GLN A 61 -16.04 -12.80 9.57
C GLN A 61 -16.01 -14.31 9.87
N ASP A 62 -17.05 -14.81 10.51
CA ASP A 62 -17.25 -16.23 10.83
C ASP A 62 -16.05 -16.88 11.53
N GLU A 63 -15.35 -17.81 10.88
CA GLU A 63 -14.19 -18.53 11.43
C GLU A 63 -13.00 -17.60 11.73
N ASP A 64 -12.94 -16.45 11.07
CA ASP A 64 -11.95 -15.39 11.29
C ASP A 64 -12.52 -14.19 12.07
N ALA A 65 -13.72 -14.34 12.66
CA ALA A 65 -14.33 -13.29 13.47
C ALA A 65 -13.39 -12.82 14.58
N GLY A 66 -13.28 -11.49 14.72
CA GLY A 66 -12.40 -10.86 15.69
C GLY A 66 -10.94 -10.74 15.24
N ARG A 67 -10.61 -11.06 13.99
CA ARG A 67 -9.31 -10.74 13.38
C ARG A 67 -9.45 -9.61 12.38
N HIS A 68 -8.47 -8.73 12.34
CA HIS A 68 -8.39 -7.68 11.34
C HIS A 68 -7.07 -7.76 10.60
N ARG A 69 -7.14 -7.57 9.28
CA ARG A 69 -5.98 -7.53 8.41
C ARG A 69 -5.78 -6.10 7.94
N LEU A 70 -4.66 -5.52 8.35
CA LEU A 70 -4.26 -4.17 7.99
C LEU A 70 -3.12 -4.26 6.99
N THR A 71 -3.26 -3.64 5.83
CA THR A 71 -2.23 -3.62 4.80
C THR A 71 -1.83 -2.18 4.54
N PHE A 72 -0.57 -1.85 4.79
CA PHE A 72 0.04 -0.55 4.50
C PHE A 72 0.96 -0.67 3.30
N THR A 73 0.84 0.25 2.36
CA THR A 73 1.60 0.22 1.11
C THR A 73 2.29 1.56 0.90
N SER A 74 3.63 1.54 0.82
CA SER A 74 4.46 2.66 0.38
C SER A 74 4.99 2.40 -1.03
N ALA A 75 5.80 3.32 -1.58
CA ALA A 75 6.41 3.18 -2.91
C ALA A 75 7.10 1.82 -3.10
N ASP A 76 7.99 1.46 -2.17
CA ASP A 76 8.90 0.32 -2.34
C ASP A 76 8.56 -0.88 -1.46
N ARG A 77 7.59 -0.73 -0.53
CA ARG A 77 7.33 -1.76 0.48
C ARG A 77 5.85 -1.92 0.80
N ARG A 78 5.52 -3.09 1.30
CA ARG A 78 4.20 -3.42 1.83
C ARG A 78 4.33 -4.09 3.18
N LEU A 79 3.58 -3.59 4.15
CA LEU A 79 3.43 -4.15 5.49
C LEU A 79 2.01 -4.71 5.64
N ARG A 80 1.90 -5.92 6.18
CA ARG A 80 0.64 -6.54 6.57
C ARG A 80 0.67 -6.91 8.06
N LEU A 81 -0.31 -6.41 8.80
CA LEU A 81 -0.55 -6.76 10.20
C LEU A 81 -1.83 -7.58 10.30
N ILE A 82 -1.78 -8.68 11.04
CA ILE A 82 -2.97 -9.39 11.52
C ILE A 82 -3.11 -9.05 13.00
N VAL A 83 -4.25 -8.51 13.38
CA VAL A 83 -4.52 -8.07 14.74
C VAL A 83 -5.79 -8.74 15.27
N ASP A 84 -5.85 -9.02 16.56
CA ASP A 84 -7.09 -9.46 17.20
C ASP A 84 -8.00 -8.27 17.55
N ALA A 85 -9.21 -8.57 18.05
CA ALA A 85 -10.19 -7.58 18.49
C ALA A 85 -9.71 -6.76 19.70
N GLU A 86 -8.71 -7.24 20.43
CA GLU A 86 -8.05 -6.50 21.49
C GLU A 86 -6.90 -5.61 20.97
N GLY A 87 -6.65 -5.57 19.66
CA GLY A 87 -5.58 -4.77 19.06
C GLY A 87 -4.18 -5.32 19.28
N ARG A 88 -4.05 -6.61 19.64
CA ARG A 88 -2.75 -7.29 19.72
C ARG A 88 -2.34 -7.74 18.33
N VAL A 89 -1.09 -7.47 17.95
CA VAL A 89 -0.53 -7.93 16.68
C VAL A 89 -0.25 -9.44 16.77
N LEU A 90 -1.07 -10.25 16.10
CA LEU A 90 -0.89 -11.69 15.99
C LEU A 90 0.19 -12.05 14.96
N LYS A 91 0.32 -11.26 13.89
CA LYS A 91 1.29 -11.50 12.82
C LYS A 91 1.71 -10.22 12.12
N ARG A 92 3.00 -10.12 11.82
CA ARG A 92 3.59 -9.05 11.00
C ARG A 92 4.28 -9.66 9.78
N LEU A 93 3.98 -9.15 8.60
CA LEU A 93 4.69 -9.51 7.36
C LEU A 93 5.08 -8.23 6.63
N SER A 94 6.36 -8.10 6.29
CA SER A 94 6.87 -7.02 5.45
C SER A 94 7.52 -7.61 4.21
N ALA A 95 7.25 -7.04 3.06
CA ALA A 95 7.90 -7.41 1.80
C ALA A 95 8.19 -6.17 0.98
N ASP A 96 9.25 -6.25 0.18
CA ASP A 96 9.53 -5.23 -0.83
C ASP A 96 8.48 -5.37 -1.96
N ARG A 97 8.05 -4.25 -2.51
CA ARG A 97 7.21 -4.23 -3.70
C ARG A 97 8.09 -4.44 -4.90
N ALA A 98 7.67 -5.34 -5.78
CA ALA A 98 8.21 -5.34 -7.13
C ALA A 98 7.96 -3.95 -7.74
N PRO A 99 8.93 -3.38 -8.48
CA PRO A 99 8.70 -2.16 -9.22
C PRO A 99 7.46 -2.37 -10.10
N ALA A 100 6.59 -1.37 -10.16
CA ALA A 100 5.53 -1.38 -11.16
C ALA A 100 6.22 -1.60 -12.51
N ARG A 101 5.83 -2.65 -13.25
CA ARG A 101 6.29 -2.81 -14.64
C ARG A 101 5.66 -1.69 -15.46
N THR A 102 6.23 -0.51 -15.36
CA THR A 102 6.00 0.59 -16.29
C THR A 102 6.68 0.18 -17.59
N GLY A 103 5.89 -0.28 -18.57
CA GLY A 103 6.39 -0.62 -19.91
C GLY A 103 6.11 -2.04 -20.39
N GLN A 104 4.83 -2.38 -20.57
CA GLN A 104 4.40 -3.27 -21.66
C GLN A 104 3.18 -2.64 -22.33
N GLN A 105 3.36 -1.45 -22.88
CA GLN A 105 2.59 -1.05 -24.05
C GLN A 105 3.49 -1.38 -25.24
N PRO A 106 3.12 -2.30 -26.14
CA PRO A 106 3.91 -2.58 -27.33
C PRO A 106 3.86 -1.32 -28.19
N GLU A 107 4.97 -0.59 -28.22
CA GLU A 107 5.22 0.46 -29.20
C GLU A 107 5.39 -0.22 -30.56
N ALA A 108 4.28 -0.40 -31.27
CA ALA A 108 4.28 -0.73 -32.68
C ALA A 108 4.87 0.46 -33.45
N GLY A 109 6.19 0.48 -33.56
CA GLY A 109 6.97 1.48 -34.28
C GLY A 109 7.92 0.83 -35.27
N THR A 110 7.46 0.73 -36.52
CA THR A 110 8.23 0.92 -37.76
C THR A 110 9.64 0.32 -37.82
N ASP A 111 9.74 -0.92 -38.30
CA ASP A 111 10.98 -1.41 -38.93
C ASP A 111 11.05 -0.88 -40.37
N ARG A 112 11.88 0.14 -40.56
CA ARG A 112 12.29 0.65 -41.88
C ARG A 112 13.80 0.50 -41.98
N ALA A 113 14.26 -0.60 -42.61
CA ALA A 113 15.09 -0.57 -43.83
C ALA A 113 16.18 -1.65 -43.90
N ARG A 114 16.11 -2.38 -45.02
CA ARG A 114 17.22 -2.91 -45.86
C ARG A 114 17.95 -4.15 -45.34
N GLN A 115 17.78 -5.25 -46.10
CA GLN A 115 18.80 -5.77 -47.02
C GLN A 115 18.23 -6.89 -47.95
N THR A 116 18.44 -6.71 -49.26
CA THR A 116 18.27 -7.62 -50.43
C THR A 116 19.34 -8.75 -50.43
N PRO A 117 19.45 -9.73 -51.40
CA PRO A 117 18.73 -9.96 -52.67
C PRO A 117 18.35 -11.45 -52.97
N THR A 118 17.87 -11.70 -54.20
CA THR A 118 17.96 -12.95 -54.99
C THR A 118 16.88 -14.05 -54.83
N ALA A 119 16.00 -14.18 -55.83
CA ALA A 119 15.93 -15.33 -56.75
C ALA A 119 14.61 -15.29 -57.55
N ALA A 120 14.74 -15.57 -58.85
CA ALA A 120 13.71 -15.47 -59.87
C ALA A 120 12.70 -16.63 -59.86
N SER A 121 11.46 -16.34 -60.26
CA SER A 121 10.63 -17.17 -61.15
C SER A 121 9.37 -16.35 -61.49
N ARG A 122 9.14 -15.89 -62.73
CA ARG A 122 8.44 -16.62 -63.83
C ARG A 122 7.16 -17.27 -63.28
N ILE A 123 5.93 -17.11 -63.78
CA ILE A 123 5.41 -16.96 -65.15
C ILE A 123 3.87 -16.89 -65.07
N GLY A 124 3.22 -16.16 -65.98
CA GLY A 124 1.81 -16.33 -66.43
C GLY A 124 0.72 -15.90 -65.45
N GLY A 125 -0.44 -15.39 -65.84
CA GLY A 125 -1.10 -15.28 -67.12
C GLY A 125 -2.55 -14.89 -66.85
N THR A 126 -3.09 -14.07 -67.75
CA THR A 126 -4.47 -13.59 -67.87
C THR A 126 -5.57 -14.59 -67.49
N LYS A 127 -6.63 -14.10 -66.85
CA LYS A 127 -8.01 -14.19 -67.37
C LYS A 127 -8.79 -12.95 -66.96
#